data_AF-A0A7V9ZU74-F1
#
_entry.id   AF-A0A7V9ZU74-F1
#
_cell.length_a   1.000
_cell.length_b   1.000
_cell.length_c   1.000
_cell.angle_alpha   90.00
_cell.angle_beta   90.00
_cell.angle_gamma   90.00
#
_symmetry.space_group_name_H-M   'P 1'
#
loop_
_entity.id
_entity.type
_entity.pdbx_description
1 polymer ?
#
loop_
_entity_poly.entity_id
_entity_poly.type
_entity_poly.pdbx_seq_one_letter_code
_entity_poly.pdbx_strand_id
1 'polypeptide(L)'
;MPEVLEIEQIRVELQKKQEAKIASWLVEIPSNIIKELGLAEGSRIALTVNNGEVSGDVLPPLSPKLKAISKRILEKRLKVYEELKRIGD
;
A
#
# COMPACT_ATOMS: atom_id res chain seq x y z
N MET A 1 6.39 7.91 44.58
CA MET A 1 6.15 6.85 43.57
C MET A 1 5.89 7.47 42.19
N PRO A 2 6.90 8.07 41.53
CA PRO A 2 6.76 8.66 40.19
C PRO A 2 6.86 7.63 39.04
N GLU A 3 7.54 6.51 39.25
CA GLU A 3 7.87 5.52 38.20
C GLU A 3 6.65 4.78 37.61
N VAL A 4 5.55 4.66 38.36
CA VAL A 4 4.33 3.97 37.91
C VAL A 4 3.58 4.77 36.83
N LEU A 5 3.64 6.10 36.90
CA LEU A 5 2.99 7.00 35.94
C LEU A 5 3.69 7.00 34.57
N GLU A 6 5.01 6.83 34.52
CA GLU A 6 5.77 6.76 33.26
C GLU A 6 5.48 5.46 32.50
N ILE A 7 5.33 4.33 33.20
CA ILE A 7 5.02 3.02 32.59
C ILE A 7 3.61 3.02 31.98
N GLU A 8 2.64 3.67 32.63
CA GLU A 8 1.28 3.82 32.09
C GLU A 8 1.25 4.71 30.84
N GLN A 9 2.01 5.81 30.83
CA GLN A 9 2.12 6.69 29.66
C GLN A 9 2.72 5.98 28.45
N ILE A 10 3.80 5.20 28.65
CA ILE A 10 4.43 4.39 27.60
C ILE A 10 3.47 3.31 27.08
N ARG A 11 2.67 2.68 27.96
CA ARG A 11 1.64 1.70 27.54
C ARG A 11 0.56 2.32 26.67
N VAL A 12 0.08 3.50 27.02
CA VAL A 12 -0.95 4.22 26.25
C VAL A 12 -0.44 4.64 24.88
N GLU A 13 0.82 5.08 24.77
CA GLU A 13 1.44 5.39 23.47
C GLU A 13 1.63 4.13 22.60
N LEU A 14 2.05 3.01 23.19
CA LEU A 14 2.19 1.74 22.49
C LEU A 14 0.83 1.17 22.04
N GLN A 15 -0.23 1.35 22.83
CA GLN A 15 -1.60 0.98 22.45
C GLN A 15 -2.12 1.86 21.30
N LYS A 16 -1.91 3.18 21.35
CA LYS A 16 -2.23 4.09 20.23
C LYS A 16 -1.47 3.71 18.94
N LYS A 17 -0.23 3.24 19.07
CA LYS A 17 0.60 2.81 17.93
C LYS A 17 0.15 1.47 17.33
N GLN A 18 -0.53 0.61 18.12
CA GLN A 18 -1.07 -0.67 17.64
C GLN A 18 -2.46 -0.55 16.99
N GLU A 19 -3.22 0.50 17.27
CA GLU A 19 -4.55 0.74 16.67
C GLU A 19 -4.55 1.61 15.40
N ALA A 20 -3.39 2.13 14.99
CA ALA A 20 -3.27 2.86 13.74
C ALA A 20 -3.57 1.92 12.57
N LYS A 21 -4.81 1.95 12.07
CA LYS A 21 -5.20 1.31 10.82
C LYS A 21 -4.39 1.95 9.70
N ILE A 22 -3.27 1.34 9.35
CA ILE A 22 -2.48 1.73 8.19
C ILE A 22 -3.31 1.34 6.97
N ALA A 23 -4.02 2.30 6.42
CA ALA A 23 -4.69 2.14 5.15
C ALA A 23 -3.72 2.64 4.06
N SER A 24 -3.32 1.74 3.17
CA SER A 24 -2.45 2.08 2.06
C SER A 24 -3.11 1.74 0.73
N TRP A 25 -3.06 2.69 -0.20
CA TRP A 25 -3.57 2.54 -1.56
C TRP A 25 -2.47 2.80 -2.56
N LEU A 26 -2.44 1.99 -3.62
CA LEU A 26 -1.65 2.28 -4.80
C LEU A 26 -2.56 2.96 -5.83
N VAL A 27 -2.21 4.19 -6.19
CA VAL A 27 -2.95 5.00 -7.16
C VAL A 27 -2.13 5.16 -8.42
N GLU A 28 -2.76 4.95 -9.57
CA GLU A 28 -2.12 5.21 -10.86
C GLU A 28 -2.13 6.70 -11.16
N ILE A 29 -0.98 7.24 -11.56
CA ILE A 29 -0.85 8.65 -11.91
C ILE A 29 -1.34 8.82 -13.36
N PRO A 30 -2.31 9.72 -13.62
CA PRO A 30 -2.75 10.00 -14.98
C PRO A 30 -1.61 10.43 -15.89
N SER A 31 -1.65 10.03 -17.16
CA SER A 31 -0.55 10.25 -18.11
C SER A 31 -0.26 11.73 -18.40
N ASN A 32 -1.26 12.61 -18.30
CA ASN A 32 -1.06 14.05 -18.38
C ASN A 32 -0.21 14.57 -17.22
N ILE A 33 -0.48 14.11 -15.99
CA ILE A 33 0.26 14.49 -14.79
C ILE A 33 1.68 13.91 -14.79
N ILE A 34 1.86 12.67 -15.26
CA ILE A 34 3.20 12.06 -15.41
C ILE A 34 4.11 12.95 -16.26
N LYS A 35 3.59 13.46 -17.39
CA LYS A 35 4.35 14.34 -18.29
C LYS A 35 4.69 15.68 -17.65
N GLU A 36 3.72 16.30 -16.98
CA GLU A 36 3.90 17.59 -16.29
C GLU A 36 4.95 17.51 -15.19
N LEU A 37 4.99 16.41 -14.44
CA LEU A 37 5.92 16.20 -13.33
C LEU A 37 7.25 15.55 -13.74
N GLY A 38 7.46 15.27 -15.04
CA GLY A 38 8.67 14.63 -15.53
C GLY A 38 8.90 13.21 -14.99
N LEU A 39 7.83 12.50 -14.65
CA LEU A 39 7.88 11.14 -14.10
C LEU A 39 7.96 10.10 -15.22
N ALA A 40 8.43 8.90 -14.85
CA ALA A 40 8.43 7.77 -15.78
C ALA A 40 7.02 7.22 -16.00
N GLU A 41 6.71 6.81 -17.22
CA GLU A 41 5.42 6.19 -17.54
C GLU A 41 5.20 4.90 -16.73
N GLY A 42 4.03 4.78 -16.10
CA GLY A 42 3.72 3.69 -15.19
C GLY A 42 4.17 3.90 -13.74
N SER A 43 4.67 5.09 -13.39
CA SER A 43 4.81 5.53 -12.00
C SER A 43 3.47 5.55 -11.28
N ARG A 44 3.52 5.29 -9.96
CA ARG A 44 2.34 5.17 -9.09
C ARG A 44 2.58 5.94 -7.80
N ILE A 45 1.51 6.29 -7.09
CA ILE A 45 1.61 6.88 -5.75
C ILE A 45 1.15 5.82 -4.74
N ALA A 46 2.00 5.54 -3.75
CA ALA A 46 1.61 4.83 -2.54
C ALA A 46 1.08 5.86 -1.54
N LEU A 47 -0.24 5.94 -1.41
CA LEU A 47 -0.88 6.75 -0.39
C LEU A 47 -0.94 5.95 0.89
N THR A 48 -0.52 6.54 2.01
CA THR A 48 -0.58 5.93 3.33
C THR A 48 -1.30 6.88 4.27
N VAL A 49 -2.33 6.37 4.94
CA VAL A 49 -3.05 7.12 5.97
C VAL A 49 -2.64 6.58 7.33
N ASN A 50 -2.08 7.44 8.16
CA ASN A 50 -1.65 7.10 9.51
C ASN A 50 -2.09 8.22 10.47
N ASN A 51 -2.85 7.88 11.51
CA ASN A 51 -3.31 8.83 12.53
C ASN A 51 -3.98 10.11 11.98
N GLY A 52 -4.72 9.98 10.86
CA GLY A 52 -5.40 11.11 10.20
C GLY A 52 -4.52 11.95 9.27
N GLU A 53 -3.22 11.67 9.20
CA GLU A 53 -2.31 12.24 8.22
C GLU A 53 -2.26 11.36 6.97
N VAL A 54 -2.28 12.01 5.79
CA VAL A 54 -2.14 11.35 4.49
C VAL A 54 -0.77 11.68 3.92
N SER A 55 0.08 10.67 3.77
CA SER A 55 1.36 10.78 3.07
C SER A 55 1.31 10.04 1.74
N GLY A 56 2.13 10.48 0.77
CA GLY A 56 2.17 9.89 -0.57
C GLY A 56 3.59 9.77 -1.08
N ASP A 57 4.01 8.56 -1.41
CA ASP A 57 5.32 8.30 -2.03
C ASP A 57 5.17 7.96 -3.50
N VAL A 58 5.92 8.64 -4.36
CA VAL A 58 5.97 8.32 -5.79
C VAL A 58 6.88 7.13 -6.00
N LEU A 59 6.30 6.05 -6.51
CA LEU A 59 7.01 4.83 -6.87
C LEU A 59 7.36 4.83 -8.36
N PRO A 60 8.57 4.37 -8.72
CA PRO A 60 8.93 4.18 -10.12
C PRO A 60 8.09 3.04 -10.73
N PRO A 61 8.02 2.97 -12.07
CA PRO A 61 7.41 1.83 -12.74
C PRO A 61 8.11 0.54 -12.36
N LEU A 62 7.34 -0.55 -12.32
CA LEU A 62 7.88 -1.89 -12.08
C LEU A 62 8.91 -2.25 -13.15
N SER A 63 10.04 -2.80 -12.72
CA SER A 63 11.05 -3.30 -13.66
C SER A 63 10.47 -4.41 -14.54
N PRO A 64 10.96 -4.59 -15.78
CA PRO A 64 10.48 -5.64 -16.68
C PRO A 64 10.53 -7.04 -16.05
N LYS A 65 11.58 -7.30 -15.27
CA LYS A 65 11.76 -8.56 -14.53
C LYS A 65 10.64 -8.76 -13.50
N LEU A 66 10.34 -7.76 -12.68
CA LEU A 66 9.26 -7.86 -11.69
C LEU A 66 7.90 -7.98 -12.37
N LYS A 67 7.67 -7.24 -13.45
CA LYS A 67 6.44 -7.33 -14.25
C LYS A 67 6.20 -8.75 -14.78
N ALA A 68 7.25 -9.42 -15.27
CA ALA A 68 7.16 -10.80 -15.74
C ALA A 68 6.84 -11.80 -14.61
N ILE A 69 7.46 -11.62 -13.44
CA ILE A 69 7.18 -12.46 -12.26
C ILE A 69 5.73 -12.27 -11.80
N SER A 70 5.29 -11.03 -11.64
CA SER A 70 3.91 -10.71 -11.26
C SER A 70 2.91 -11.29 -12.25
N LYS A 71 3.18 -11.20 -13.57
CA LYS A 71 2.34 -11.78 -14.62
C LYS A 71 2.22 -13.30 -14.48
N ARG A 72 3.34 -14.00 -14.27
CA ARG A 72 3.34 -15.46 -14.09
C ARG A 72 2.55 -15.90 -12.85
N ILE A 73 2.65 -15.14 -11.76
CA ILE A 73 1.87 -15.40 -10.53
C ILE A 73 0.38 -15.22 -10.80
N LEU A 74 0.00 -14.14 -11.49
CA LEU A 74 -1.38 -13.87 -11.87
C LEU A 74 -1.94 -14.99 -12.74
N GLU A 75 -1.25 -15.36 -13.81
CA GLU A 75 -1.67 -16.42 -14.74
C GLU A 75 -1.86 -17.78 -14.04
N LYS A 76 -0.98 -18.13 -13.10
CA LYS A 76 -1.11 -19.37 -12.32
C LYS A 76 -2.40 -19.39 -11.50
N ARG A 77 -2.82 -18.25 -10.97
CA ARG A 77 -4.00 -18.12 -10.12
C ARG A 77 -5.27 -17.75 -10.88
N LEU A 78 -5.14 -17.25 -12.11
CA LEU A 78 -6.26 -16.78 -12.93
C LEU A 78 -7.28 -17.90 -13.16
N LYS A 79 -6.82 -19.12 -13.46
CA LYS A 79 -7.72 -20.27 -13.64
C LYS A 79 -8.55 -20.56 -12.39
N VAL A 80 -7.92 -20.52 -11.22
CA VAL A 80 -8.60 -20.74 -9.94
C VAL A 80 -9.59 -19.61 -9.67
N TYR A 81 -9.19 -18.36 -9.91
CA TYR A 81 -10.07 -17.21 -9.76
C TYR A 81 -11.30 -17.27 -10.66
N GLU A 82 -11.12 -17.59 -11.94
CA GLU A 82 -12.24 -17.75 -12.89
C GLU A 82 -13.17 -18.90 -12.49
N GLU A 83 -12.62 -19.99 -11.94
CA GLU A 83 -13.42 -21.10 -11.43
C GLU A 83 -14.23 -20.71 -10.20
N LEU A 84 -13.64 -20.00 -9.23
CA LEU A 84 -14.33 -19.47 -8.03
C LEU A 84 -15.46 -18.50 -8.43
N LYS A 85 -15.15 -17.57 -9.35
CA LYS A 85 -16.14 -16.63 -9.89
C LYS A 85 -17.30 -17.35 -10.59
N ARG A 86 -17.05 -18.46 -11.26
CA ARG A 86 -18.10 -19.27 -11.92
C ARG A 86 -19.02 -19.96 -10.91
N ILE A 87 -18.49 -20.44 -9.78
CA ILE A 87 -19.28 -21.13 -8.76
C ILE A 87 -19.98 -20.17 -7.78
N GLY A 88 -19.68 -18.87 -7.86
CA GLY A 88 -20.32 -17.81 -7.08
C GLY A 88 -19.66 -17.57 -5.70
N ASP A 89 -18.42 -17.98 -5.55
CA ASP A 89 -17.57 -17.74 -4.37
C ASP A 89 -16.69 -16.49 -4.57
#